data_AF-A0A3M7FHC3-F1
#
_entry.id   AF-A0A3M7FHC3-F1
#
_cell.length_a   1.000
_cell.length_b   1.000
_cell.length_c   1.000
_cell.angle_alpha   90.00
_cell.angle_beta   90.00
_cell.angle_gamma   90.00
#
_symmetry.space_group_name_H-M   'P 1'
#
loop_
_entity.id
_entity.type
_entity.pdbx_description
1 polymer ?
#
loop_
_entity_poly.entity_id
_entity_poly.type
_entity_poly.pdbx_seq_one_letter_code
_entity_poly.pdbx_strand_id
1 'polypeptide(L)'
;MPLATPLAPRAPSTATLSLLSNALRDLRISRPGPAAAASAFQARNASHQAQGRANKAKQGPGKRLGAKKTAGQYVVPGNILFKQRGTHWFAGDHCLMHVFAQRSIADDLLQGRDHTIHAAAPGYVRYYRDPTRHPKRKYIGIVFEKDQNLPQPVHAARRRNLGMLAYRMPARVEEQIAGDLAEDGDSPTDVRQLPNTQRQSSVISTNPPRAGKKAAEGIKLTLRPGYQYRQSNYEIGRSAERKEAAAQARGKTSRVYTQFKPGDRFAAWRKSSVRVARNNERRAMGRGKKGSGKK
;
A
#
# COMPACT_ATOMS: atom_id res chain seq x y z
N MET A 1 -52.26 -45.20 -79.59
CA MET A 1 -53.35 -44.21 -79.62
C MET A 1 -54.44 -44.70 -78.66
N PRO A 2 -54.96 -43.88 -77.73
CA PRO A 2 -55.48 -42.55 -78.04
C PRO A 2 -54.84 -41.40 -77.24
N LEU A 3 -54.84 -40.24 -77.89
CA LEU A 3 -54.52 -38.93 -77.34
C LEU A 3 -55.65 -38.47 -76.40
N ALA A 4 -55.29 -37.96 -75.22
CA ALA A 4 -56.22 -37.22 -74.37
C ALA A 4 -55.83 -35.73 -74.41
N THR A 5 -56.79 -34.91 -74.83
CA THR A 5 -56.73 -33.45 -74.99
C THR A 5 -56.54 -32.71 -73.66
N PRO A 6 -55.77 -31.60 -73.62
CA PRO A 6 -55.71 -30.76 -72.41
C PRO A 6 -56.99 -29.95 -72.26
N LEU A 7 -57.66 -30.12 -71.11
CA LEU A 7 -58.84 -29.36 -70.71
C LEU A 7 -58.49 -27.87 -70.50
N ALA A 8 -59.35 -26.98 -70.98
CA ALA A 8 -59.26 -25.54 -70.79
C ALA A 8 -59.24 -25.16 -69.28
N PRO A 9 -58.52 -24.09 -68.89
CA PRO A 9 -58.40 -23.68 -67.49
C PRO A 9 -59.77 -23.28 -66.94
N ARG A 10 -60.24 -24.03 -65.93
CA ARG A 10 -61.46 -23.74 -65.19
C ARG A 10 -61.23 -22.52 -64.29
N ALA A 11 -62.18 -21.58 -64.30
CA ALA A 11 -62.15 -20.44 -63.40
C ALA A 11 -62.12 -20.90 -61.92
N PRO A 12 -61.35 -20.24 -61.05
CA PRO A 12 -61.21 -20.63 -59.65
C PRO A 12 -62.55 -20.56 -58.92
N SER A 13 -62.83 -21.57 -58.09
CA SER A 13 -64.09 -21.68 -57.36
C SER A 13 -64.24 -20.53 -56.36
N THR A 14 -65.48 -20.12 -56.10
CA THR A 14 -65.81 -19.01 -55.18
C THR A 14 -65.19 -19.18 -53.78
N ALA A 15 -65.03 -20.42 -53.32
CA ALA A 15 -64.35 -20.73 -52.06
C ALA A 15 -62.84 -20.39 -52.08
N THR A 16 -62.17 -20.55 -53.21
CA THR A 16 -60.74 -20.17 -53.32
C THR A 16 -60.58 -18.65 -53.33
N LEU A 17 -61.50 -17.93 -53.97
CA LEU A 17 -61.51 -16.47 -53.96
C LEU A 17 -61.80 -15.91 -52.56
N SER A 18 -62.68 -16.55 -51.78
CA SER A 18 -62.97 -16.10 -50.41
C SER A 18 -61.79 -16.31 -49.46
N LEU A 19 -61.08 -17.44 -49.58
CA LEU A 19 -59.84 -17.71 -48.84
C LEU A 19 -58.74 -16.70 -49.18
N LEU A 20 -58.54 -16.39 -50.46
CA LEU A 20 -57.58 -15.38 -50.91
C LEU A 20 -57.96 -13.98 -50.42
N SER A 21 -59.25 -13.65 -50.41
CA SER A 21 -59.74 -12.38 -49.87
C SER A 21 -59.48 -12.24 -48.36
N ASN A 22 -59.60 -13.33 -47.60
CA ASN A 22 -59.28 -13.34 -46.17
C ASN A 22 -57.77 -13.26 -45.93
N ALA A 23 -56.95 -14.00 -46.68
CA ALA A 23 -55.49 -13.92 -46.57
C ALA A 23 -54.95 -12.51 -46.88
N LEU A 24 -55.57 -11.81 -47.85
CA LEU A 24 -55.20 -10.43 -48.18
C LEU A 24 -55.75 -9.38 -47.20
N ARG A 25 -56.76 -9.70 -46.39
CA ARG A 25 -57.23 -8.80 -45.31
C ARG A 25 -56.17 -8.61 -44.23
N ASP A 26 -55.44 -9.67 -43.86
CA ASP A 26 -54.38 -9.59 -42.83
C ASP A 26 -53.11 -8.87 -43.30
N LEU A 27 -52.88 -8.84 -44.62
CA LEU A 27 -51.76 -8.09 -45.23
C LEU A 27 -52.11 -6.62 -45.49
N ARG A 28 -53.38 -6.22 -45.32
CA ARG A 28 -53.77 -4.83 -45.44
C ARG A 28 -53.33 -4.11 -44.16
N ILE A 29 -52.17 -3.46 -44.25
CA ILE A 29 -51.64 -2.54 -43.24
C ILE A 29 -52.66 -1.40 -43.09
N SER A 30 -53.67 -1.62 -42.24
CA SER A 30 -54.56 -0.57 -41.80
C SER A 30 -53.72 0.32 -40.89
N ARG A 31 -53.59 1.58 -41.29
CA ARG A 31 -53.02 2.64 -40.45
C ARG A 31 -53.94 2.72 -39.23
N PRO A 32 -53.51 2.35 -38.01
CA PRO A 32 -54.41 2.40 -36.88
C PRO A 32 -54.79 3.86 -36.64
N GLY A 33 -56.08 4.16 -36.72
CA GLY A 33 -56.64 5.45 -36.30
C GLY A 33 -56.35 5.68 -34.80
N PRO A 34 -56.38 6.94 -34.34
CA PRO A 34 -55.76 7.37 -33.08
C PRO A 34 -56.40 6.82 -31.79
N ALA A 35 -57.33 5.87 -31.88
CA ALA A 35 -58.11 5.36 -30.76
C ALA A 35 -57.69 3.97 -30.24
N ALA A 36 -56.72 3.29 -30.87
CA ALA A 36 -56.32 1.92 -30.48
C ALA A 36 -54.84 1.76 -30.09
N ALA A 37 -54.15 2.86 -29.74
CA ALA A 37 -52.75 2.86 -29.31
C ALA A 37 -52.59 2.87 -27.77
N ALA A 38 -53.51 2.22 -27.04
CA ALA A 38 -53.48 2.13 -25.58
C ALA A 38 -53.13 0.72 -25.08
N SER A 39 -52.08 0.11 -25.64
CA SER A 39 -51.34 -0.95 -24.95
C SER A 39 -49.88 -0.95 -25.41
N ALA A 40 -49.26 0.23 -25.36
CA ALA A 40 -47.82 0.28 -25.24
C ALA A 40 -47.48 -0.36 -23.89
N PHE A 41 -46.81 -1.51 -23.92
CA PHE A 41 -46.26 -2.16 -22.73
C PHE A 41 -45.44 -1.14 -21.92
N GLN A 42 -46.06 -0.53 -20.91
CA GLN A 42 -45.38 0.32 -19.95
C GLN A 42 -44.48 -0.59 -19.12
N ALA A 43 -43.22 -0.72 -19.56
CA ALA A 43 -42.17 -1.34 -18.77
C ALA A 43 -41.97 -0.48 -17.51
N ARG A 44 -42.63 -0.87 -16.42
CA ARG A 44 -42.39 -0.28 -15.11
C ARG A 44 -41.01 -0.75 -14.64
N ASN A 45 -39.99 0.08 -14.84
CA ASN A 45 -38.68 -0.15 -14.24
C ASN A 45 -38.86 -0.24 -12.72
N ALA A 46 -38.46 -1.36 -12.11
CA ALA A 46 -38.67 -1.63 -10.69
C ALA A 46 -38.15 -0.47 -9.82
N SER A 47 -39.05 0.27 -9.17
CA SER A 47 -38.75 1.37 -8.24
C SER A 47 -38.12 0.91 -6.93
N HIS A 48 -38.06 -0.41 -6.71
CA HIS A 48 -37.64 -1.03 -5.45
C HIS A 48 -36.14 -0.86 -5.12
N GLN A 49 -35.34 -0.31 -6.03
CA GLN A 49 -33.93 0.04 -5.78
C GLN A 49 -33.72 1.52 -5.39
N ALA A 50 -34.71 2.41 -5.63
CA ALA A 50 -34.59 3.83 -5.32
C ALA A 50 -34.94 4.15 -3.84
N GLN A 51 -35.87 3.40 -3.26
CA GLN A 51 -36.09 3.37 -1.81
C GLN A 51 -35.02 2.45 -1.20
N GLY A 52 -33.87 3.00 -0.78
CA GLY A 52 -32.83 2.24 -0.11
C GLY A 52 -33.40 1.28 0.94
N ARG A 53 -32.86 0.04 1.02
CA ARG A 53 -33.41 -1.08 1.81
C ARG A 53 -34.11 -0.60 3.09
N ALA A 54 -35.44 -0.75 3.14
CA ALA A 54 -36.29 -0.33 4.26
C ALA A 54 -35.83 -0.90 5.61
N ASN A 55 -35.24 -2.10 5.59
CA ASN A 55 -34.70 -2.78 6.76
C ASN A 55 -33.17 -2.77 6.73
N LYS A 56 -32.54 -1.60 6.92
CA LYS A 56 -31.08 -1.52 7.11
C LYS A 56 -30.77 -1.56 8.60
N ALA A 57 -29.86 -2.45 9.01
CA ALA A 57 -29.30 -2.43 10.36
C ALA A 57 -28.61 -1.06 10.58
N LYS A 58 -29.29 -0.18 11.30
CA LYS A 58 -28.94 1.25 11.41
C LYS A 58 -27.82 1.51 12.42
N GLN A 59 -27.47 0.53 13.25
CA GLN A 59 -26.56 0.71 14.37
C GLN A 59 -25.27 -0.09 14.18
N GLY A 60 -24.15 0.63 14.04
CA GLY A 60 -22.82 0.04 14.14
C GLY A 60 -22.40 -0.13 15.60
N PRO A 61 -21.43 -1.01 15.90
CA PRO A 61 -20.94 -1.18 17.26
C PRO A 61 -20.31 0.11 17.79
N GLY A 62 -20.51 0.37 19.09
CA GLY A 62 -19.94 1.53 19.77
C GLY A 62 -18.41 1.58 19.66
N LYS A 63 -17.85 2.77 19.43
CA LYS A 63 -16.41 2.95 19.15
C LYS A 63 -15.54 3.13 20.41
N ARG A 64 -16.14 3.01 21.60
CA ARG A 64 -15.45 3.10 22.91
C ARG A 64 -14.59 4.36 23.04
N LEU A 65 -15.12 5.51 22.59
CA LEU A 65 -14.49 6.83 22.71
C LEU A 65 -14.54 7.33 24.17
N GLY A 66 -13.92 8.48 24.43
CA GLY A 66 -13.87 9.13 25.75
C GLY A 66 -12.56 8.95 26.50
N ALA A 67 -12.58 9.34 27.78
CA ALA A 67 -11.44 9.26 28.68
C ALA A 67 -11.02 7.81 28.94
N LYS A 68 -9.71 7.60 28.99
CA LYS A 68 -9.06 6.33 29.35
C LYS A 68 -8.25 6.46 30.62
N LYS A 69 -7.83 7.68 30.96
CA LYS A 69 -7.17 8.02 32.21
C LYS A 69 -7.89 9.20 32.86
N THR A 70 -8.14 9.13 34.16
CA THR A 70 -8.80 10.18 34.93
C THR A 70 -7.78 11.18 35.50
N ALA A 71 -8.26 12.32 36.00
CA ALA A 71 -7.39 13.32 36.63
C ALA A 71 -6.67 12.74 37.85
N GLY A 72 -5.39 13.03 38.02
CA GLY A 72 -4.56 12.54 39.11
C GLY A 72 -4.08 11.09 38.97
N GLN A 73 -4.42 10.41 37.87
CA GLN A 73 -3.95 9.04 37.62
C GLN A 73 -2.52 9.04 37.08
N TYR A 74 -1.70 8.11 37.57
CA TYR A 74 -0.35 7.89 37.07
C TYR A 74 -0.35 7.24 35.67
N VAL A 75 0.53 7.72 34.80
CA VAL A 75 0.69 7.28 33.41
C VAL A 75 2.17 7.19 33.04
N VAL A 76 2.44 6.33 32.07
CA VAL A 76 3.76 6.08 31.47
C VAL A 76 3.68 6.53 30.00
N PRO A 77 4.79 6.94 29.36
CA PRO A 77 4.78 7.33 27.95
C PRO A 77 4.11 6.27 27.05
N GLY A 78 3.31 6.73 26.09
CA GLY A 78 2.55 5.88 25.17
C GLY A 78 1.11 5.56 25.62
N ASN A 79 0.81 5.69 26.92
CA ASN A 79 -0.54 5.46 27.43
C ASN A 79 -1.56 6.39 26.77
N ILE A 80 -2.71 5.84 26.37
CA ILE A 80 -3.83 6.64 25.86
C ILE A 80 -4.52 7.35 27.01
N LEU A 81 -4.68 8.67 26.89
CA LEU A 81 -5.39 9.50 27.87
C LEU A 81 -6.86 9.69 27.46
N PHE A 82 -7.09 9.99 26.17
CA PHE A 82 -8.43 10.29 25.65
C PHE A 82 -8.56 9.91 24.18
N LYS A 83 -9.61 9.16 23.82
CA LYS A 83 -9.97 8.84 22.43
C LYS A 83 -11.15 9.69 22.00
N GLN A 84 -11.07 10.39 20.87
CA GLN A 84 -12.11 11.31 20.44
C GLN A 84 -12.30 11.31 18.92
N ARG A 85 -13.31 12.07 18.47
CA ARG A 85 -13.50 12.48 17.08
C ARG A 85 -13.38 14.00 17.07
N GLY A 86 -12.51 14.52 16.21
CA GLY A 86 -12.07 15.91 16.33
C GLY A 86 -11.37 16.20 17.67
N THR A 87 -11.19 17.48 17.97
CA THR A 87 -10.40 17.96 19.12
C THR A 87 -11.30 18.59 20.19
N HIS A 88 -12.05 17.77 20.93
CA HIS A 88 -12.77 18.24 22.12
C HIS A 88 -11.81 18.63 23.24
N TRP A 89 -10.77 17.81 23.41
CA TRP A 89 -9.61 18.09 24.25
C TRP A 89 -8.38 18.27 23.37
N PHE A 90 -7.53 19.22 23.73
CA PHE A 90 -6.26 19.48 23.08
C PHE A 90 -5.12 18.88 23.92
N ALA A 91 -4.03 18.51 23.24
CA ALA A 91 -2.81 18.10 23.92
C ALA A 91 -2.16 19.32 24.58
N GLY A 92 -2.01 19.27 25.90
CA GLY A 92 -1.29 20.25 26.71
C GLY A 92 0.12 19.78 27.04
N ASP A 93 0.62 20.20 28.20
CA ASP A 93 1.98 19.88 28.64
C ASP A 93 2.23 18.37 28.73
N HIS A 94 3.37 17.92 28.18
CA HIS A 94 3.82 16.51 28.19
C HIS A 94 2.81 15.50 27.60
N CYS A 95 1.95 15.96 26.70
CA CYS A 95 1.01 15.12 25.95
C CYS A 95 1.29 15.20 24.45
N LEU A 96 0.99 14.11 23.73
CA LEU A 96 1.17 14.00 22.28
C LEU A 96 -0.15 13.65 21.61
N MET A 97 -0.41 14.30 20.49
CA MET A 97 -1.52 13.99 19.58
C MET A 97 -1.10 13.04 18.44
N HIS A 98 0.21 12.99 18.18
CA HIS A 98 0.83 12.26 17.09
C HIS A 98 1.73 11.16 17.60
N VAL A 99 1.51 9.95 17.11
CA VAL A 99 2.41 8.81 17.33
C VAL A 99 3.21 8.59 16.06
N PHE A 100 4.23 9.43 15.81
CA PHE A 100 5.28 9.15 14.82
C PHE A 100 6.59 9.85 15.23
N ALA A 101 7.26 9.29 16.23
CA ALA A 101 8.67 9.57 16.47
C ALA A 101 9.52 8.59 15.64
N GLN A 102 9.43 8.67 14.30
CA GLN A 102 10.43 8.14 13.37
C GLN A 102 10.28 8.84 12.01
N ARG A 103 11.00 9.96 11.88
CA ARG A 103 11.55 10.65 10.70
C ARG A 103 11.02 10.25 9.31
N SER A 104 10.33 11.16 8.63
CA SER A 104 10.70 11.73 7.31
C SER A 104 9.51 12.41 6.60
N ILE A 105 9.73 13.64 6.15
CA ILE A 105 9.05 14.36 5.06
C ILE A 105 7.62 14.87 5.34
N ALA A 106 7.50 16.20 5.24
CA ALA A 106 6.30 17.04 5.23
C ALA A 106 5.66 17.33 6.61
N ASP A 107 6.24 18.30 7.29
CA ASP A 107 5.57 19.14 8.28
C ASP A 107 4.33 19.83 7.63
N ASP A 108 3.27 20.03 8.43
CA ASP A 108 2.09 20.88 8.21
C ASP A 108 0.70 20.31 7.82
N LEU A 109 0.46 18.99 7.71
CA LEU A 109 -0.95 18.52 7.50
C LEU A 109 -1.41 17.30 8.29
N LEU A 110 -0.69 16.88 9.31
CA LEU A 110 -1.15 15.77 10.11
C LEU A 110 -1.47 16.34 11.48
N GLN A 111 -2.77 16.47 11.74
CA GLN A 111 -3.39 16.24 13.04
C GLN A 111 -3.58 14.72 13.20
N GLY A 112 -3.46 14.17 14.42
CA GLY A 112 -3.28 12.73 14.60
C GLY A 112 -4.41 11.97 13.91
N ARG A 113 -4.12 10.86 13.23
CA ARG A 113 -5.10 10.16 12.36
C ARG A 113 -6.48 10.04 13.00
N ASP A 114 -6.51 9.79 14.32
CA ASP A 114 -7.72 9.63 15.13
C ASP A 114 -7.85 10.60 16.31
N HIS A 115 -7.14 11.73 16.28
CA HIS A 115 -7.22 12.76 17.32
C HIS A 115 -7.08 12.20 18.77
N THR A 116 -6.28 11.17 18.95
CA THR A 116 -6.11 10.50 20.26
C THR A 116 -4.95 11.13 21.01
N ILE A 117 -5.17 11.43 22.29
CA ILE A 117 -4.14 12.03 23.14
C ILE A 117 -3.41 10.93 23.90
N HIS A 118 -2.08 10.94 23.80
CA HIS A 118 -1.15 10.02 24.45
C HIS A 118 -0.26 10.74 25.45
N ALA A 119 0.21 10.00 26.45
CA ALA A 119 1.23 10.46 27.38
C ALA A 119 2.61 10.53 26.70
N ALA A 120 3.31 11.66 26.82
CA ALA A 120 4.68 11.82 26.32
C ALA A 120 5.73 11.51 27.40
N ALA A 121 5.41 11.82 28.66
CA ALA A 121 6.28 11.65 29.81
C ALA A 121 5.55 10.85 30.90
N PRO A 122 6.29 10.20 31.82
CA PRO A 122 5.69 9.62 33.01
C PRO A 122 5.22 10.72 33.96
N GLY A 123 4.09 10.51 34.63
CA GLY A 123 3.54 11.47 35.58
C GLY A 123 2.04 11.29 35.83
N TYR A 124 1.38 12.35 36.30
CA TYR A 124 -0.04 12.38 36.66
C TYR A 124 -0.85 13.25 35.69
N VAL A 125 -2.01 12.74 35.28
CA VAL A 125 -2.89 13.42 34.31
C VAL A 125 -3.60 14.62 34.93
N ARG A 126 -3.64 15.75 34.24
CA ARG A 126 -4.42 16.94 34.62
C ARG A 126 -5.24 17.49 33.46
N TYR A 127 -6.49 17.78 33.76
CA TYR A 127 -7.42 18.46 32.86
C TYR A 127 -7.46 19.93 33.26
N TYR A 128 -7.20 20.84 32.32
CA TYR A 128 -7.15 22.27 32.62
C TYR A 128 -7.62 23.12 31.43
N ARG A 129 -7.81 24.41 31.69
CA ARG A 129 -8.04 25.43 30.66
C ARG A 129 -6.97 26.49 30.83
N ASP A 130 -6.53 27.03 29.71
CA ASP A 130 -5.52 28.09 29.68
C ASP A 130 -6.13 29.30 28.99
N PRO A 131 -6.76 30.22 29.75
CA PRO A 131 -7.44 31.38 29.18
C PRO A 131 -6.46 32.35 28.52
N THR A 132 -5.22 32.42 29.03
CA THR A 132 -4.16 33.31 28.54
C THR A 132 -3.72 32.89 27.13
N ARG A 133 -3.57 31.58 26.89
CA ARG A 133 -3.17 31.07 25.58
C ARG A 133 -4.36 30.93 24.63
N HIS A 134 -5.42 30.28 25.09
CA HIS A 134 -6.60 29.99 24.26
C HIS A 134 -7.89 29.94 25.11
N PRO A 135 -8.73 31.00 25.07
CA PRO A 135 -9.86 31.16 26.00
C PRO A 135 -10.93 30.07 25.91
N LYS A 136 -11.14 29.49 24.74
CA LYS A 136 -12.22 28.52 24.48
C LYS A 136 -11.76 27.06 24.51
N ARG A 137 -10.45 26.79 24.58
CA ARG A 137 -9.88 25.44 24.43
C ARG A 137 -9.68 24.78 25.80
N LYS A 138 -9.79 23.45 25.79
CA LYS A 138 -9.60 22.60 26.97
C LYS A 138 -8.41 21.68 26.72
N TYR A 139 -7.56 21.51 27.72
CA TYR A 139 -6.29 20.79 27.60
C TYR A 139 -6.23 19.59 28.53
N ILE A 140 -5.49 18.58 28.09
CA ILE A 140 -5.03 17.47 28.93
C ILE A 140 -3.51 17.53 28.95
N GLY A 141 -2.95 17.66 30.14
CA GLY A 141 -1.50 17.64 30.37
C GLY A 141 -1.09 16.55 31.35
N ILE A 142 0.20 16.32 31.44
CA ILE A 142 0.82 15.45 32.44
C ILE A 142 1.81 16.27 33.26
N VAL A 143 1.77 16.04 34.56
CA VAL A 143 2.63 16.68 35.54
C VAL A 143 3.49 15.63 36.23
N PHE A 144 4.74 15.94 36.56
CA PHE A 144 5.67 14.94 37.12
C PHE A 144 5.28 14.52 38.53
N GLU A 145 4.91 15.49 39.36
CA GLU A 145 4.47 15.28 40.73
C GLU A 145 2.95 15.57 40.84
N LYS A 146 2.30 15.02 41.87
CA LYS A 146 0.82 14.96 41.96
C LYS A 146 0.19 16.28 42.45
N ASP A 147 0.91 16.98 43.28
CA ASP A 147 0.63 18.27 43.93
C ASP A 147 0.73 19.47 42.99
N GLN A 148 1.49 19.31 41.91
CA GLN A 148 1.68 20.32 40.89
C GLN A 148 0.42 20.51 40.01
N ASN A 149 0.06 21.77 39.78
CA ASN A 149 -1.11 22.15 38.98
C ASN A 149 -0.72 22.74 37.61
N LEU A 150 -1.60 22.55 36.63
CA LEU A 150 -1.55 23.19 35.31
C LEU A 150 -2.73 24.16 35.17
N PRO A 151 -2.59 25.29 34.44
CA PRO A 151 -1.47 25.69 33.60
C PRO A 151 -0.25 26.23 34.38
N GLN A 152 0.95 26.11 33.82
CA GLN A 152 2.14 26.74 34.39
C GLN A 152 2.07 28.26 34.19
N PRO A 153 2.53 29.08 35.15
CA PRO A 153 2.59 30.52 34.96
C PRO A 153 3.62 30.85 33.86
N VAL A 154 3.33 31.88 33.06
CA VAL A 154 4.01 32.19 31.80
C VAL A 154 5.53 32.36 31.93
N HIS A 155 6.00 32.91 33.06
CA HIS A 155 7.41 33.22 33.30
C HIS A 155 8.12 32.22 34.22
N ALA A 156 7.45 31.16 34.69
CA ALA A 156 8.13 30.15 35.49
C ALA A 156 9.02 29.26 34.61
N ALA A 157 10.12 28.79 35.22
CA ALA A 157 10.98 27.81 34.59
C ALA A 157 10.19 26.54 34.22
N ARG A 158 10.34 26.09 32.98
CA ARG A 158 9.68 24.88 32.51
C ARG A 158 10.19 23.67 33.29
N ARG A 159 9.28 22.97 33.94
CA ARG A 159 9.58 21.71 34.61
C ARG A 159 9.92 20.64 33.56
N ARG A 160 11.03 19.92 33.74
CA ARG A 160 11.49 18.84 32.85
C ARG A 160 12.10 17.72 33.68
N ASN A 161 11.94 16.47 33.25
CA ASN A 161 12.61 15.32 33.84
C ASN A 161 13.77 14.88 32.93
N LEU A 162 14.92 14.56 33.51
CA LEU A 162 16.10 14.07 32.79
C LEU A 162 15.86 12.67 32.20
N GLY A 163 15.16 11.79 32.93
CA GLY A 163 14.80 10.46 32.44
C GLY A 163 15.98 9.51 32.17
N MET A 164 17.12 9.73 32.83
CA MET A 164 18.32 8.90 32.70
C MET A 164 18.73 8.33 34.05
N LEU A 165 19.27 7.11 34.04
CA LEU A 165 19.87 6.47 35.22
C LEU A 165 21.39 6.59 35.11
N ALA A 166 22.06 7.04 36.17
CA ALA A 166 23.51 7.06 36.22
C ALA A 166 24.03 5.62 36.18
N TYR A 167 24.76 5.27 35.12
CA TYR A 167 25.40 3.97 34.97
C TYR A 167 26.91 4.15 35.05
N ARG A 168 27.57 3.39 35.95
CA ARG A 168 29.03 3.35 36.02
C ARG A 168 29.55 2.66 34.77
N MET A 169 30.27 3.40 33.93
CA MET A 169 30.93 2.80 32.76
C MET A 169 31.93 1.73 33.24
N PRO A 170 31.92 0.52 32.67
CA PRO A 170 32.93 -0.47 33.01
C PRO A 170 34.30 0.10 32.65
N ALA A 171 35.26 -0.04 33.56
CA ALA A 171 36.65 0.27 33.23
C ALA A 171 37.04 -0.63 32.06
N ARG A 172 37.48 -0.01 30.96
CA ARG A 172 38.06 -0.76 29.85
C ARG A 172 39.35 -1.36 30.39
N VAL A 173 39.31 -2.65 30.73
CA VAL A 173 40.55 -3.40 30.93
C VAL A 173 41.20 -3.41 29.56
N GLU A 174 42.25 -2.61 29.41
CA GLU A 174 43.19 -2.80 28.32
C GLU A 174 43.81 -4.15 28.58
N GLU A 175 43.26 -5.20 27.95
CA GLU A 175 44.03 -6.40 27.73
C GLU A 175 45.25 -5.93 26.94
N GLN A 176 46.35 -5.75 27.66
CA GLN A 176 47.67 -5.64 27.07
C GLN A 176 47.80 -6.93 26.26
N ILE A 177 47.56 -6.82 24.95
CA ILE A 177 47.95 -7.81 23.99
C ILE A 177 49.47 -7.85 24.17
N ALA A 178 49.93 -8.77 25.01
CA ALA A 178 51.32 -9.14 25.10
C ALA A 178 51.70 -9.48 23.66
N GLY A 179 52.48 -8.59 23.06
CA GLY A 179 52.97 -8.74 21.71
C GLY A 179 53.95 -9.89 21.70
N ASP A 180 53.44 -11.11 21.50
CA ASP A 180 54.23 -12.13 20.83
C ASP A 180 54.29 -11.70 19.37
N LEU A 181 55.46 -11.22 18.98
CA LEU A 181 55.84 -10.93 17.61
C LEU A 181 55.64 -12.19 16.77
N ALA A 182 54.52 -12.26 16.05
CA ALA A 182 54.45 -13.00 14.81
C ALA A 182 54.54 -11.99 13.67
N GLU A 183 55.72 -11.94 13.06
CA GLU A 183 55.89 -11.43 11.69
C GLU A 183 54.91 -12.19 10.79
N ASP A 184 53.90 -11.49 10.27
CA ASP A 184 53.39 -11.63 8.90
C ASP A 184 52.05 -10.90 8.74
N GLY A 185 52.03 -9.92 7.83
CA GLY A 185 50.80 -9.53 7.12
C GLY A 185 50.07 -8.28 7.64
N ASP A 186 50.43 -7.14 7.04
CA ASP A 186 49.58 -5.98 6.73
C ASP A 186 48.78 -5.36 7.90
N SER A 187 49.41 -4.36 8.54
CA SER A 187 48.77 -3.54 9.55
C SER A 187 47.65 -2.65 8.94
N PRO A 188 46.46 -2.54 9.58
CA PRO A 188 45.30 -1.83 9.02
C PRO A 188 45.47 -0.30 8.92
N THR A 189 46.62 0.21 9.34
CA THR A 189 47.00 1.63 9.28
C THR A 189 47.45 2.07 7.88
N ASP A 190 47.91 1.18 7.01
CA ASP A 190 48.41 1.54 5.67
C ASP A 190 47.30 1.79 4.63
N VAL A 191 46.08 1.33 4.89
CA VAL A 191 44.91 1.55 4.01
C VAL A 191 44.50 3.04 3.96
N ARG A 192 44.92 3.84 4.95
CA ARG A 192 44.55 5.26 5.04
C ARG A 192 45.39 6.18 4.15
N GLN A 193 46.56 5.73 3.70
CA GLN A 193 47.47 6.56 2.90
C GLN A 193 47.24 6.45 1.38
N LEU A 194 46.48 5.45 0.93
CA LEU A 194 46.22 5.22 -0.50
C LEU A 194 45.10 6.13 -1.06
N PRO A 195 45.20 6.57 -2.33
CA PRO A 195 44.17 7.36 -2.99
C PRO A 195 42.85 6.59 -3.08
N ASN A 196 41.72 7.32 -3.02
CA ASN A 196 40.37 6.77 -2.85
C ASN A 196 39.96 5.75 -3.95
N THR A 197 40.62 5.77 -5.10
CA THR A 197 40.40 4.88 -6.25
C THR A 197 40.99 3.47 -6.05
N GLN A 198 42.01 3.32 -5.22
CA GLN A 198 42.68 2.04 -4.92
C GLN A 198 42.18 1.38 -3.64
N ARG A 199 41.31 2.04 -2.86
CA ARG A 199 40.68 1.49 -1.65
C ARG A 199 39.59 0.48 -2.02
N GLN A 200 39.96 -0.65 -2.60
CA GLN A 200 39.06 -1.79 -2.76
C GLN A 200 39.16 -2.67 -1.53
N SER A 201 38.32 -2.42 -0.54
CA SER A 201 38.14 -3.37 0.55
C SER A 201 37.26 -4.52 0.05
N SER A 202 37.87 -5.62 -0.44
CA SER A 202 37.18 -6.91 -0.51
C SER A 202 37.07 -7.45 0.91
N VAL A 203 36.16 -6.88 1.69
CA VAL A 203 35.89 -7.38 3.04
C VAL A 203 35.20 -8.73 2.89
N ILE A 204 35.99 -9.80 2.92
CA ILE A 204 35.57 -11.05 3.51
C ILE A 204 35.19 -10.68 4.94
N SER A 205 33.89 -10.63 5.22
CA SER A 205 33.37 -10.31 6.56
C SER A 205 33.96 -11.29 7.57
N THR A 206 34.93 -10.83 8.37
CA THR A 206 35.52 -11.60 9.48
C THR A 206 34.60 -11.72 10.68
N ASN A 207 33.45 -11.02 10.68
CA ASN A 207 32.40 -11.27 11.66
C ASN A 207 31.47 -12.38 11.14
N PRO A 208 31.33 -13.51 11.87
CA PRO A 208 30.35 -14.53 11.52
C PRO A 208 28.95 -13.88 11.55
N PRO A 209 28.13 -14.08 10.49
CA PRO A 209 26.79 -13.54 10.50
C PRO A 209 26.02 -14.12 11.68
N ARG A 210 25.37 -13.24 12.44
CA ARG A 210 24.39 -13.58 13.48
C ARG A 210 23.55 -14.77 13.01
N ALA A 211 23.53 -15.83 13.82
CA ALA A 211 22.97 -17.14 13.48
C ALA A 211 21.67 -17.02 12.66
N GLY A 212 21.67 -17.59 11.46
CA GLY A 212 20.50 -17.68 10.57
C GLY A 212 20.54 -16.85 9.29
N LYS A 213 21.49 -15.93 9.10
CA LYS A 213 21.69 -15.25 7.80
C LYS A 213 22.92 -15.80 7.10
N LYS A 214 22.74 -16.49 5.97
CA LYS A 214 23.87 -16.87 5.10
C LYS A 214 24.64 -15.61 4.73
N ALA A 215 25.94 -15.59 5.01
CA ALA A 215 26.83 -14.56 4.49
C ALA A 215 26.62 -14.53 2.97
N ALA A 216 26.27 -13.38 2.43
CA ALA A 216 26.11 -13.25 1.00
C ALA A 216 27.52 -13.14 0.38
N GLU A 217 28.13 -14.32 0.20
CA GLU A 217 29.38 -14.55 -0.48
C GLU A 217 29.37 -13.77 -1.82
N GLY A 218 30.37 -12.90 -2.04
CA GLY A 218 30.56 -12.20 -3.31
C GLY A 218 29.87 -10.84 -3.47
N ILE A 219 29.37 -10.22 -2.39
CA ILE A 219 28.92 -8.82 -2.44
C ILE A 219 30.13 -7.87 -2.43
N LYS A 220 30.33 -7.12 -3.51
CA LYS A 220 31.26 -5.97 -3.52
C LYS A 220 30.56 -4.75 -2.92
N LEU A 221 31.15 -4.17 -1.87
CA LEU A 221 30.68 -2.94 -1.24
C LEU A 221 31.67 -1.82 -1.53
N THR A 222 31.17 -0.65 -1.91
CA THR A 222 31.99 0.55 -2.06
C THR A 222 31.63 1.56 -0.96
N LEU A 223 32.63 2.32 -0.51
CA LEU A 223 32.46 3.34 0.51
C LEU A 223 31.91 4.62 -0.14
N ARG A 224 30.75 5.11 0.31
CA ARG A 224 30.17 6.39 -0.13
C ARG A 224 30.55 7.54 0.82
N PRO A 225 30.48 8.82 0.37
CA PRO A 225 30.60 9.97 1.27
C PRO A 225 29.60 9.83 2.43
N GLY A 226 30.08 9.97 3.66
CA GLY A 226 29.33 9.64 4.87
C GLY A 226 29.65 8.27 5.48
N TYR A 227 30.77 7.66 5.09
CA TYR A 227 31.34 6.44 5.70
C TYR A 227 30.40 5.21 5.72
N GLN A 228 29.41 5.18 4.83
CA GLN A 228 28.49 4.05 4.72
C GLN A 228 28.89 3.15 3.55
N TYR A 229 29.12 1.86 3.84
CA TYR A 229 29.31 0.84 2.82
C TYR A 229 27.98 0.52 2.13
N ARG A 230 27.93 0.62 0.81
CA ARG A 230 26.76 0.22 -0.01
C ARG A 230 27.20 -0.49 -1.28
N GLN A 231 26.35 -1.39 -1.76
CA GLN A 231 26.50 -1.92 -3.11
C GLN A 231 26.20 -0.82 -4.13
N SER A 232 26.88 -0.87 -5.28
CA SER A 232 26.52 0.00 -6.39
C SER A 232 25.16 -0.40 -6.97
N ASN A 233 24.38 0.56 -7.49
CA ASN A 233 23.06 0.29 -8.09
C ASN A 233 23.16 -0.71 -9.26
N TYR A 234 24.27 -0.66 -10.01
CA TYR A 234 24.57 -1.60 -11.10
C TYR A 234 24.74 -3.04 -10.60
N GLU A 235 25.39 -3.24 -9.44
CA GLU A 235 25.55 -4.57 -8.83
C GLU A 235 24.25 -5.08 -8.21
N ILE A 236 23.46 -4.18 -7.59
CA ILE A 236 22.12 -4.52 -7.06
C ILE A 236 21.23 -5.04 -8.19
N GLY A 237 21.22 -4.35 -9.35
CA GLY A 237 20.44 -4.75 -10.52
C GLY A 237 20.81 -6.12 -11.09
N ARG A 238 22.07 -6.54 -10.95
CA ARG A 238 22.57 -7.86 -11.40
C ARG A 238 22.53 -8.95 -10.34
N SER A 239 22.09 -8.65 -9.13
CA SER A 239 22.08 -9.62 -8.02
C SER A 239 21.17 -10.82 -8.28
N ALA A 240 20.08 -10.65 -9.04
CA ALA A 240 19.19 -11.74 -9.45
C ALA A 240 19.90 -12.70 -10.42
N GLU A 241 20.52 -12.16 -11.48
CA GLU A 241 21.26 -12.94 -12.49
C GLU A 241 22.40 -13.75 -11.85
N ARG A 242 23.16 -13.14 -10.91
CA ARG A 242 24.25 -13.82 -10.18
C ARG A 242 23.74 -14.94 -9.27
N LYS A 243 22.62 -14.73 -8.57
CA LYS A 243 22.03 -15.76 -7.70
C LYS A 243 21.58 -16.97 -8.50
N GLU A 244 20.99 -16.75 -9.67
CA GLU A 244 20.51 -17.81 -10.53
C GLU A 244 21.65 -18.51 -11.27
N ALA A 245 22.69 -17.79 -11.70
CA ALA A 245 23.92 -18.40 -12.21
C ALA A 245 24.60 -19.26 -11.15
N ALA A 246 24.67 -18.81 -9.90
CA ALA A 246 25.19 -19.60 -8.79
C ALA A 246 24.28 -20.81 -8.47
N ALA A 247 22.96 -20.66 -8.60
CA ALA A 247 22.01 -21.78 -8.45
C ALA A 247 22.15 -22.81 -9.57
N GLN A 248 22.36 -22.35 -10.81
CA GLN A 248 22.63 -23.18 -11.99
C GLN A 248 23.95 -23.94 -11.85
N ALA A 249 25.03 -23.26 -11.42
CA ALA A 249 26.32 -23.89 -11.13
C ALA A 249 26.21 -24.93 -10.00
N ARG A 250 25.32 -24.70 -9.03
CA ARG A 250 24.99 -25.65 -7.96
C ARG A 250 23.95 -26.70 -8.38
N GLY A 251 23.56 -26.76 -9.65
CA GLY A 251 22.62 -27.75 -10.20
C GLY A 251 21.16 -27.62 -9.74
N LYS A 252 20.77 -26.50 -9.12
CA LYS A 252 19.45 -26.32 -8.48
C LYS A 252 18.36 -25.80 -9.43
N THR A 253 18.74 -25.36 -10.63
CA THR A 253 17.82 -24.78 -11.61
C THR A 253 18.36 -25.12 -13.00
N SER A 254 17.48 -25.25 -13.99
CA SER A 254 17.81 -25.42 -15.42
C SER A 254 17.53 -24.16 -16.26
N ARG A 255 17.12 -23.07 -15.60
CA ARG A 255 16.63 -21.84 -16.21
C ARG A 255 17.82 -20.98 -16.63
N VAL A 256 18.12 -21.01 -17.92
CA VAL A 256 19.17 -20.18 -18.52
C VAL A 256 18.71 -18.73 -18.57
N TYR A 257 19.38 -17.87 -17.80
CA TYR A 257 19.26 -16.43 -17.96
C TYR A 257 20.23 -15.94 -19.04
N THR A 258 19.74 -15.06 -19.92
CA THR A 258 20.59 -14.37 -20.88
C THR A 258 21.56 -13.47 -20.12
N GLN A 259 22.86 -13.74 -20.21
CA GLN A 259 23.88 -12.89 -19.60
C GLN A 259 23.78 -11.45 -20.16
N PHE A 260 23.95 -10.46 -19.29
CA PHE A 260 24.02 -9.06 -19.68
C PHE A 260 25.22 -8.82 -20.61
N LYS A 261 24.95 -8.37 -21.85
CA LYS A 261 25.97 -7.95 -22.82
C LYS A 261 26.16 -6.43 -22.75
N PRO A 262 27.33 -5.93 -22.34
CA PRO A 262 27.64 -4.50 -22.39
C PRO A 262 27.53 -3.95 -23.82
N GLY A 263 27.03 -2.72 -23.99
CA GLY A 263 26.94 -2.05 -25.29
C GLY A 263 25.68 -2.32 -26.12
N ASP A 264 24.83 -3.27 -25.74
CA ASP A 264 23.59 -3.57 -26.46
C ASP A 264 22.45 -2.61 -26.05
N ARG A 265 22.47 -1.40 -26.63
CA ARG A 265 21.48 -0.33 -26.34
C ARG A 265 20.04 -0.74 -26.70
N PHE A 266 19.85 -1.64 -27.65
CA PHE A 266 18.54 -2.02 -28.18
C PHE A 266 17.97 -3.33 -27.60
N ALA A 267 18.68 -4.01 -26.69
CA ALA A 267 18.21 -5.24 -26.05
C ALA A 267 16.87 -5.05 -25.32
N ALA A 268 16.72 -3.93 -24.60
CA ALA A 268 15.48 -3.61 -23.89
C ALA A 268 14.31 -3.39 -24.86
N TRP A 269 14.57 -2.70 -25.98
CA TRP A 269 13.56 -2.43 -27.01
C TRP A 269 13.11 -3.72 -27.68
N ARG A 270 14.04 -4.61 -28.08
CA ARG A 270 13.70 -5.93 -28.63
C ARG A 270 12.90 -6.80 -27.66
N LYS A 271 13.29 -6.85 -26.37
CA LYS A 271 12.54 -7.55 -25.32
C LYS A 271 11.13 -6.97 -25.14
N SER A 272 10.99 -5.64 -25.26
CA SER A 272 9.69 -4.96 -25.21
C SER A 272 8.82 -5.35 -26.40
N SER A 273 9.34 -5.30 -27.62
CA SER A 273 8.62 -5.66 -28.84
C SER A 273 8.14 -7.11 -28.83
N VAL A 274 8.99 -8.05 -28.40
CA VAL A 274 8.61 -9.48 -28.25
C VAL A 274 7.50 -9.65 -27.21
N ARG A 275 7.56 -8.93 -26.09
CA ARG A 275 6.51 -8.96 -25.06
C ARG A 275 5.18 -8.38 -25.56
N VAL A 276 5.24 -7.30 -26.34
CA VAL A 276 4.05 -6.70 -26.98
C VAL A 276 3.44 -7.67 -27.98
N ALA A 277 4.24 -8.29 -28.84
CA ALA A 277 3.79 -9.32 -29.79
C ALA A 277 3.10 -10.50 -29.08
N ARG A 278 3.73 -11.07 -28.06
CA ARG A 278 3.15 -12.17 -27.25
C ARG A 278 1.84 -11.78 -26.57
N ASN A 279 1.74 -10.55 -26.06
CA ASN A 279 0.50 -10.06 -25.48
C ASN A 279 -0.61 -9.89 -26.51
N ASN A 280 -0.27 -9.45 -27.73
CA ASN A 280 -1.21 -9.34 -28.85
C ASN A 280 -1.68 -10.73 -29.31
N GLU A 281 -0.80 -11.72 -29.42
CA GLU A 281 -1.15 -13.13 -29.68
C GLU A 281 -2.10 -13.68 -28.62
N ARG A 282 -1.80 -13.48 -27.33
CA ARG A 282 -2.68 -13.91 -26.23
C ARG A 282 -4.07 -13.26 -26.30
N ARG A 283 -4.13 -11.98 -26.69
CA ARG A 283 -5.39 -11.26 -26.89
C ARG A 283 -6.16 -11.78 -28.11
N ALA A 284 -5.46 -12.18 -29.17
CA ALA A 284 -6.07 -12.79 -30.37
C ALA A 284 -6.65 -14.18 -30.05
N MET A 285 -5.93 -15.02 -29.30
CA MET A 285 -6.39 -16.34 -28.87
C MET A 285 -7.58 -16.28 -27.89
N GLY A 286 -7.69 -15.21 -27.09
CA GLY A 286 -8.81 -14.99 -26.17
C GLY A 286 -10.12 -14.53 -26.84
N ARG A 287 -10.08 -14.16 -28.13
CA ARG A 287 -11.28 -13.84 -28.91
C ARG A 287 -11.84 -15.09 -29.57
N GLY A 288 -12.34 -16.01 -28.74
CA GLY A 288 -13.20 -17.11 -29.19
C GLY A 288 -14.44 -16.54 -29.88
N LYS A 289 -14.60 -16.90 -31.16
CA LYS A 289 -15.72 -16.59 -32.06
C LYS A 289 -17.05 -16.91 -31.36
N LYS A 290 -17.75 -15.91 -30.81
CA LYS A 290 -19.15 -16.07 -30.36
C LYS A 290 -19.99 -16.33 -31.61
N GLY A 291 -20.34 -17.59 -31.84
CA GLY A 291 -21.22 -18.00 -32.93
C GLY A 291 -22.54 -17.26 -32.84
N SER A 292 -22.90 -16.57 -33.91
CA SER A 292 -24.26 -16.10 -34.16
C SER A 292 -25.16 -17.32 -34.33
N GLY A 293 -25.75 -17.80 -33.23
CA GLY A 293 -26.82 -18.79 -33.26
C GLY A 293 -28.07 -18.14 -33.86
N LYS A 294 -28.35 -18.45 -35.11
CA LYS A 294 -29.63 -18.20 -35.77
C LYS A 294 -30.66 -19.14 -35.12
N LYS A 295 -31.65 -18.59 -34.43
CA LYS A 295 -32.94 -19.22 -34.15
C LYS A 295 -34.00 -18.32 -34.76
#